data_AF-A0A653C414-F1
#
_entry.id   AF-A0A653C414-F1
#
_cell.length_a   1.000
_cell.length_b   1.000
_cell.length_c   1.000
_cell.angle_alpha   90.00
_cell.angle_beta   90.00
_cell.angle_gamma   90.00
#
_symmetry.space_group_name_H-M   'P 1'
#
loop_
_entity.id
_entity.type
_entity.pdbx_description
1 polymer ?
#
loop_
_entity_poly.entity_id
_entity_poly.type
_entity_poly.pdbx_seq_one_letter_code
_entity_poly.pdbx_strand_id
1 'polypeptide(L)'
;MYSTAMEDRWNESALSTTLPPPDENVSQKIDYLNITEEMPIAYAVPLYGYIMPFLLLVTMVANTLIVVVLSKRHMRSPTNVVLMAMALCDMFTLLVPSPWLIYMYTLGNHYKPLWPVGWCYAWNVMHEIIPNMFHTASIWLTLALAVQRYIYVCHAPLARKFCTLPNVYKCLANVMILAALHQGFRLIETEYKTV
;
A
#
# COMPACT_ATOMS: atom_id res chain seq x y z
N MET A 1 -51.58 -25.16 -45.10
CA MET A 1 -50.95 -24.10 -44.27
C MET A 1 -50.36 -24.65 -42.95
N TYR A 2 -49.95 -25.93 -42.90
CA TYR A 2 -49.38 -26.57 -41.69
C TYR A 2 -48.00 -27.21 -41.92
N SER A 3 -47.49 -27.24 -43.17
CA SER A 3 -46.24 -27.94 -43.49
C SER A 3 -44.98 -27.09 -43.28
N THR A 4 -45.06 -25.78 -43.49
CA THR A 4 -43.90 -24.86 -43.35
C THR A 4 -43.45 -24.67 -41.90
N ALA A 5 -44.38 -24.73 -40.93
CA ALA A 5 -44.08 -24.55 -39.51
C ALA A 5 -43.41 -25.76 -38.82
N MET A 6 -43.31 -26.92 -39.48
CA MET A 6 -42.54 -28.06 -38.96
C MET A 6 -41.10 -28.07 -39.46
N GLU A 7 -40.85 -27.63 -40.69
CA GLU A 7 -39.50 -27.52 -41.26
C GLU A 7 -38.65 -26.44 -40.57
N ASP A 8 -39.28 -25.33 -40.17
CA ASP A 8 -38.61 -24.26 -39.41
C ASP A 8 -38.14 -24.74 -38.02
N ARG A 9 -38.92 -25.61 -37.36
CA ARG A 9 -38.55 -26.21 -36.06
C ARG A 9 -37.38 -27.18 -36.16
N TRP A 10 -37.25 -27.94 -37.25
CA TRP A 10 -36.11 -28.82 -37.45
C TRP A 10 -34.82 -28.02 -37.73
N ASN A 11 -34.91 -26.89 -38.43
CA ASN A 11 -33.78 -25.99 -38.65
C ASN A 11 -33.32 -25.26 -37.38
N GLU A 12 -34.25 -24.82 -36.50
CA GLU A 12 -33.89 -24.27 -35.18
C GLU A 12 -33.24 -25.32 -34.26
N SER A 13 -33.70 -26.57 -34.35
CA SER A 13 -33.15 -27.69 -33.58
C SER A 13 -31.73 -28.08 -34.04
N ALA A 14 -31.49 -28.06 -35.35
CA ALA A 14 -30.19 -28.38 -35.95
C ALA A 14 -29.17 -27.25 -35.77
N LEU A 15 -29.61 -25.98 -35.75
CA LEU A 15 -28.75 -24.83 -35.45
C LEU A 15 -28.32 -24.80 -33.98
N SER A 16 -29.12 -25.40 -33.09
CA SER A 16 -28.81 -25.54 -31.66
C SER A 16 -27.80 -26.66 -31.37
N THR A 17 -27.48 -27.53 -32.34
CA THR A 17 -26.60 -28.70 -32.14
C THR A 17 -25.20 -28.55 -32.76
N THR A 18 -24.90 -27.44 -33.45
CA THR A 18 -23.57 -27.18 -34.05
C THR A 18 -22.84 -25.99 -33.46
N LEU A 19 -23.42 -25.29 -32.49
CA LEU A 19 -22.68 -24.29 -31.74
C LEU A 19 -22.06 -24.99 -30.52
N PRO A 20 -20.75 -24.83 -30.28
CA PRO A 20 -20.16 -25.29 -29.03
C PRO A 20 -20.98 -24.71 -27.86
N PRO A 21 -21.02 -25.39 -26.69
CA PRO A 21 -21.68 -24.85 -25.51
C PRO A 21 -21.20 -23.40 -25.32
N PRO A 22 -22.05 -22.47 -24.85
CA PRO A 22 -21.54 -21.16 -24.46
C PRO A 22 -20.50 -21.46 -23.38
N ASP A 23 -19.23 -21.34 -23.75
CA ASP A 23 -18.13 -21.73 -22.90
C ASP A 23 -18.18 -20.80 -21.69
N GLU A 24 -18.77 -21.29 -20.61
CA GLU A 24 -18.73 -20.73 -19.27
C GLU A 24 -17.28 -20.58 -18.75
N ASN A 25 -16.25 -20.92 -19.53
CA ASN A 25 -14.89 -21.12 -19.08
C ASN A 25 -13.79 -20.61 -20.03
N VAL A 26 -14.01 -19.53 -20.81
CA VAL A 26 -12.89 -18.69 -21.29
C VAL A 26 -13.25 -17.20 -21.26
N SER A 27 -13.88 -16.74 -20.19
CA SER A 27 -13.38 -15.49 -19.62
C SER A 27 -12.01 -15.84 -19.05
N GLN A 28 -11.00 -15.79 -19.91
CA GLN A 28 -9.62 -15.62 -19.46
C GLN A 28 -9.70 -14.39 -18.57
N LYS A 29 -9.80 -14.63 -17.26
CA LYS A 29 -9.75 -13.60 -16.23
C LYS A 29 -8.34 -13.06 -16.37
N ILE A 30 -8.20 -12.10 -17.28
CA ILE A 30 -7.07 -11.21 -17.27
C ILE A 30 -7.19 -10.61 -15.87
N ASP A 31 -6.29 -10.97 -14.97
CA ASP A 31 -6.20 -10.40 -13.63
C ASP A 31 -5.75 -8.93 -13.78
N TYR A 32 -6.62 -8.11 -14.37
CA TYR A 32 -6.55 -6.66 -14.27
C TYR A 32 -7.03 -6.32 -12.85
N LEU A 33 -6.26 -5.48 -12.17
CA LEU A 33 -6.66 -4.97 -10.88
C LEU A 33 -7.89 -4.06 -11.09
N ASN A 34 -9.08 -4.59 -10.80
CA ASN A 34 -10.32 -3.83 -10.86
C ASN A 34 -10.51 -3.04 -9.56
N ILE A 35 -9.89 -1.87 -9.49
CA ILE A 35 -9.92 -0.95 -8.34
C ILE A 35 -11.36 -0.58 -7.92
N THR A 36 -12.32 -0.72 -8.84
CA THR A 36 -13.76 -0.49 -8.65
C THR A 36 -14.45 -1.52 -7.76
N GLU A 37 -13.89 -2.73 -7.64
CA GLU A 37 -14.53 -3.86 -6.96
C GLU A 37 -14.27 -3.87 -5.45
N GLU A 38 -13.17 -3.27 -4.99
CA GLU A 38 -12.82 -3.23 -3.57
C GLU A 38 -13.53 -2.12 -2.79
N MET A 39 -13.96 -1.05 -3.46
CA MET A 39 -14.68 0.07 -2.84
C MET A 39 -15.61 0.77 -3.84
N PRO A 40 -16.86 1.13 -3.46
CA PRO A 40 -17.73 1.87 -4.36
C PRO A 40 -17.09 3.21 -4.74
N ILE A 41 -17.00 3.51 -6.04
CA ILE A 41 -16.32 4.70 -6.59
C ILE A 41 -16.85 6.00 -5.96
N ALA A 42 -18.14 6.01 -5.56
CA ALA A 42 -18.79 7.12 -4.87
C ALA A 42 -18.10 7.52 -3.55
N TYR A 43 -17.43 6.59 -2.87
CA TYR A 43 -16.65 6.85 -1.65
C TYR A 43 -15.15 6.98 -1.93
N ALA A 44 -14.62 6.22 -2.88
CA ALA A 44 -13.20 6.26 -3.22
C ALA A 44 -12.76 7.63 -3.77
N VAL A 45 -13.56 8.26 -4.62
CA VAL A 45 -13.24 9.58 -5.20
C VAL A 45 -13.18 10.71 -4.14
N PRO A 46 -14.18 10.91 -3.26
CA PRO A 46 -14.07 11.92 -2.21
C PRO A 46 -12.91 11.65 -1.24
N LEU A 47 -12.70 10.39 -0.86
CA LEU A 47 -11.66 10.01 0.09
C LEU A 47 -10.25 10.16 -0.51
N TYR A 48 -9.94 9.45 -1.59
CA TYR A 48 -8.61 9.44 -2.20
C TYR A 48 -8.33 10.65 -3.08
N GLY A 49 -9.36 11.26 -3.67
CA GLY A 49 -9.22 12.41 -4.55
C GLY A 49 -9.13 13.76 -3.85
N TYR A 50 -9.79 13.93 -2.69
CA TYR A 50 -9.83 15.23 -1.97
C TYR A 50 -9.23 15.16 -0.56
N ILE A 51 -9.62 14.17 0.24
CA ILE A 51 -9.17 14.07 1.63
C ILE A 51 -7.69 13.67 1.70
N MET A 52 -7.27 12.68 0.91
CA MET A 52 -5.87 12.20 0.93
C MET A 52 -4.84 13.26 0.54
N PRO A 53 -5.03 14.09 -0.51
CA PRO A 53 -4.10 15.18 -0.81
C PRO A 53 -4.01 16.23 0.32
N PHE A 54 -5.12 16.53 0.98
CA PHE A 54 -5.12 17.43 2.14
C PHE A 54 -4.33 16.83 3.30
N LEU A 55 -4.57 15.55 3.64
CA LEU A 55 -3.81 14.84 4.67
C LEU A 55 -2.33 14.74 4.32
N LEU A 56 -1.99 14.48 3.06
CA LEU A 56 -0.61 14.48 2.57
C LEU A 56 0.06 15.82 2.84
N LEU A 57 -0.58 16.95 2.51
CA LEU A 57 -0.02 18.29 2.75
C LEU A 57 0.22 18.53 4.24
N VAL A 58 -0.77 18.24 5.08
CA VAL A 58 -0.66 18.42 6.54
C VAL A 58 0.48 17.56 7.10
N THR A 59 0.52 16.28 6.74
CA THR A 59 1.56 15.35 7.20
C THR A 59 2.94 15.78 6.73
N MET A 60 3.09 16.21 5.48
CA MET A 60 4.36 16.69 4.94
C MET A 60 4.86 17.94 5.67
N VAL A 61 3.99 18.93 5.90
CA VAL A 61 4.36 20.16 6.62
C VAL A 61 4.73 19.84 8.08
N ALA A 62 3.87 19.11 8.80
CA ALA A 62 4.10 18.78 10.20
C ALA A 62 5.40 17.98 10.41
N ASN A 63 5.60 16.92 9.64
CA ASN A 63 6.78 16.07 9.78
C ASN A 63 8.06 16.76 9.30
N THR A 64 7.98 17.60 8.26
CA THR A 64 9.15 18.39 7.84
C THR A 64 9.59 19.34 8.95
N LEU A 65 8.66 20.02 9.63
CA LEU A 65 8.98 20.89 10.77
C LEU A 65 9.63 20.10 11.90
N ILE A 66 9.14 18.89 12.21
CA ILE A 66 9.75 17.99 13.20
C ILE A 66 11.20 17.67 12.81
N VAL A 67 11.42 17.22 11.57
CA VAL A 67 12.76 16.89 11.07
C VAL A 67 13.70 18.10 11.15
N VAL A 68 13.25 19.27 10.69
CA VAL A 68 14.05 20.51 10.69
C VAL A 68 14.43 20.94 12.11
N VAL A 69 13.47 20.92 13.05
CA VAL A 69 13.71 21.30 14.44
C VAL A 69 14.68 20.32 15.11
N LEU A 70 14.50 19.02 14.90
CA LEU A 70 15.31 17.97 15.52
C LEU A 70 16.69 17.79 14.86
N SER A 71 16.87 18.25 13.62
CA SER A 71 18.15 18.13 12.87
C SER A 71 19.23 19.07 13.38
N LYS A 72 18.86 20.11 14.16
CA LYS A 72 19.82 21.04 14.76
C LYS A 72 20.87 20.30 15.60
N ARG A 73 22.16 20.61 15.38
CA ARG A 73 23.30 19.91 16.00
C ARG A 73 23.22 19.83 17.53
N HIS A 74 22.70 20.87 18.18
CA HIS A 74 22.52 20.93 19.64
C HIS A 74 21.43 19.96 20.15
N MET A 75 20.46 19.59 19.31
CA MET A 75 19.36 18.70 19.65
C MET A 75 19.66 17.23 19.33
N ARG A 76 20.88 16.87 18.93
CA ARG A 76 21.22 15.48 18.57
C ARG A 76 21.32 14.58 19.80
N SER A 77 20.16 14.06 20.21
CA SER A 77 20.03 13.04 21.23
C SER A 77 19.54 11.71 20.62
N PRO A 78 19.82 10.57 21.27
CA PRO A 78 19.30 9.26 20.87
C PRO A 78 17.78 9.27 20.59
N THR A 79 17.02 9.92 21.47
CA THR A 79 15.56 10.08 21.34
C THR A 79 15.18 10.93 20.13
N ASN A 80 15.89 12.04 19.88
CA ASN A 80 15.58 12.92 18.76
C ASN A 80 15.92 12.29 17.41
N VAL A 81 16.89 11.38 17.36
CA VAL A 81 17.16 10.57 16.16
C VAL A 81 16.01 9.59 15.88
N VAL A 82 15.45 8.94 16.90
CA VAL A 82 14.27 8.06 16.74
C VAL A 82 13.05 8.88 16.30
N LEU A 83 12.79 10.03 16.93
CA LEU A 83 11.71 10.94 16.54
C LEU A 83 11.82 11.42 15.09
N MET A 84 13.03 11.74 14.65
CA MET A 84 13.28 12.13 13.27
C MET A 84 13.06 10.97 12.29
N ALA A 85 13.48 9.76 12.66
CA ALA A 85 13.24 8.57 11.84
C ALA A 85 11.74 8.25 11.71
N MET A 86 10.96 8.37 12.80
CA MET A 86 9.50 8.23 12.75
C MET A 86 8.87 9.25 11.80
N ALA A 87 9.25 10.53 11.93
CA ALA A 87 8.74 11.57 11.03
C ALA A 87 9.06 11.30 9.55
N LEU A 88 10.25 10.74 9.25
CA LEU A 88 10.60 10.32 7.90
C LEU A 88 9.76 9.12 7.43
N CYS A 89 9.53 8.12 8.28
CA CYS A 89 8.65 6.99 7.97
C CYS A 89 7.21 7.43 7.66
N ASP A 90 6.67 8.36 8.46
CA ASP A 90 5.32 8.90 8.25
C ASP A 90 5.22 9.67 6.93
N MET A 91 6.25 10.45 6.58
CA MET A 91 6.33 11.13 5.27
C MET A 91 6.36 10.12 4.12
N PHE A 92 7.22 9.09 4.20
CA PHE A 92 7.31 8.09 3.12
C PHE A 92 6.05 7.25 2.97
N THR A 93 5.35 6.95 4.07
CA THR A 93 4.08 6.21 4.06
C THR A 93 3.04 6.88 3.15
N LEU A 94 2.96 8.21 3.15
CA LEU A 94 2.02 8.96 2.31
C LEU A 94 2.62 9.41 0.99
N LEU A 95 3.92 9.70 0.95
CA LEU A 95 4.59 10.19 -0.25
C LEU A 95 4.71 9.10 -1.33
N VAL A 96 4.99 7.84 -0.95
CA VAL A 96 5.17 6.73 -1.90
C VAL A 96 3.89 6.43 -2.72
N PRO A 97 2.69 6.30 -2.14
CA PRO A 97 1.48 6.03 -2.91
C PRO A 97 0.89 7.28 -3.56
N SER A 98 1.24 8.48 -3.09
CA SER A 98 0.61 9.74 -3.53
C SER A 98 0.63 10.02 -5.04
N PRO A 99 1.72 9.82 -5.80
CA PRO A 99 1.75 10.19 -7.22
C PRO A 99 0.79 9.32 -8.01
N TRP A 100 0.69 8.05 -7.62
CA TRP A 100 -0.19 7.05 -8.20
C TRP A 100 -1.66 7.35 -7.89
N LEU A 101 -1.96 7.70 -6.63
CA LEU A 101 -3.30 8.11 -6.21
C LEU A 101 -3.78 9.39 -6.91
N ILE A 102 -2.93 10.42 -7.00
CA ILE A 102 -3.25 11.67 -7.69
C ILE A 102 -3.49 11.40 -9.18
N TYR A 103 -2.64 10.57 -9.79
CA TYR A 103 -2.77 10.20 -11.20
C TYR A 103 -4.09 9.46 -11.48
N MET A 104 -4.51 8.54 -10.62
CA MET A 104 -5.74 7.78 -10.86
C MET A 104 -7.01 8.53 -10.46
N TYR A 105 -7.04 9.12 -9.25
CA TYR A 105 -8.26 9.69 -8.67
C TYR A 105 -8.42 11.19 -8.93
N THR A 106 -7.34 11.97 -8.93
CA THR A 106 -7.42 13.43 -9.16
C THR A 106 -7.48 13.79 -10.63
N LEU A 107 -6.77 13.06 -11.50
CA LEU A 107 -6.82 13.24 -12.97
C LEU A 107 -7.95 12.45 -13.65
N GLY A 108 -8.76 11.71 -12.89
CA GLY A 108 -9.93 11.01 -13.40
C GLY A 108 -9.62 9.79 -14.28
N ASN A 109 -8.41 9.21 -14.15
CA ASN A 109 -7.96 8.07 -14.95
C ASN A 109 -8.28 6.71 -14.28
N HIS A 110 -9.17 6.69 -13.28
CA HIS A 110 -9.64 5.50 -12.55
C HIS A 110 -10.36 4.47 -13.43
N TYR A 111 -10.85 4.87 -14.61
CA TYR A 111 -11.54 3.97 -15.55
C TYR A 111 -10.62 3.13 -16.44
N LYS A 112 -9.30 3.41 -16.48
CA LYS A 112 -8.38 2.65 -17.33
C LYS A 112 -7.83 1.46 -16.55
N PRO A 113 -8.09 0.20 -16.98
CA PRO A 113 -7.44 -0.94 -16.38
C PRO A 113 -5.92 -0.80 -16.53
N LEU A 114 -5.17 -1.05 -15.45
CA LEU A 114 -3.71 -1.03 -15.53
C LEU A 114 -3.25 -2.19 -16.42
N TRP A 115 -2.61 -1.86 -17.53
CA TRP A 115 -2.02 -2.80 -18.47
C TRP A 115 -0.63 -2.27 -18.84
N PRO A 116 0.41 -3.12 -18.97
CA PRO A 116 0.54 -4.57 -18.75
C PRO A 116 0.68 -5.04 -17.27
N VAL A 117 0.69 -6.36 -17.03
CA VAL A 117 0.79 -7.04 -15.71
C VAL A 117 1.87 -6.47 -14.78
N GLY A 118 3.02 -6.04 -15.33
CA GLY A 118 4.08 -5.41 -14.54
C GLY A 118 3.62 -4.13 -13.81
N TRP A 119 2.67 -3.38 -14.37
CA TRP A 119 2.10 -2.20 -13.73
C TRP A 119 1.11 -2.55 -12.61
N CYS A 120 0.45 -3.72 -12.67
CA CYS A 120 -0.37 -4.21 -11.56
C CYS A 120 0.51 -4.57 -10.36
N TYR A 121 1.62 -5.28 -10.58
CA TYR A 121 2.60 -5.55 -9.52
C TYR A 121 3.21 -4.27 -8.96
N ALA A 122 3.61 -3.33 -9.83
CA ALA A 122 4.15 -2.05 -9.39
C ALA A 122 3.12 -1.25 -8.58
N TRP A 123 1.84 -1.23 -9.00
CA TRP A 123 0.74 -0.63 -8.24
C TRP A 123 0.61 -1.27 -6.87
N ASN A 124 0.51 -2.60 -6.78
CA ASN A 124 0.34 -3.28 -5.51
C ASN A 124 1.53 -3.03 -4.57
N VAL A 125 2.76 -3.12 -5.08
CA VAL A 125 3.98 -2.89 -4.29
C VAL A 125 4.04 -1.44 -3.78
N MET A 126 3.76 -0.46 -4.63
CA MET A 126 3.84 0.96 -4.28
C MET A 126 2.67 1.46 -3.45
N HIS A 127 1.48 0.89 -3.63
CA HIS A 127 0.27 1.34 -2.96
C HIS A 127 0.01 0.60 -1.63
N GLU A 128 0.28 -0.70 -1.57
CA GLU A 128 0.05 -1.49 -0.37
C GLU A 128 1.33 -1.81 0.38
N ILE A 129 2.34 -2.36 -0.30
CA ILE A 129 3.44 -3.03 0.38
C ILE A 129 4.40 -2.02 1.02
N ILE A 130 4.93 -1.10 0.22
CA ILE A 130 5.89 -0.11 0.69
C ILE A 130 5.27 0.84 1.74
N PRO A 131 4.06 1.38 1.55
CA PRO A 131 3.44 2.24 2.55
C PRO A 131 3.18 1.50 3.87
N ASN A 132 2.68 0.27 3.81
CA ASN A 132 2.45 -0.55 5.02
C ASN A 132 3.76 -0.92 5.72
N MET A 133 4.85 -1.13 4.98
CA MET A 133 6.17 -1.35 5.55
C MET A 133 6.65 -0.12 6.35
N PHE A 134 6.57 1.08 5.77
CA PHE A 134 6.97 2.31 6.47
C PHE A 134 6.07 2.63 7.66
N HIS A 135 4.77 2.43 7.52
CA HIS A 135 3.81 2.60 8.61
C HIS A 135 4.12 1.64 9.78
N THR A 136 4.36 0.36 9.47
CA THR A 136 4.76 -0.65 10.45
C THR A 136 6.07 -0.27 11.13
N ALA A 137 7.08 0.19 10.37
CA ALA A 137 8.34 0.67 10.93
C ALA A 137 8.12 1.84 11.90
N SER A 138 7.24 2.80 11.58
CA SER A 138 6.89 3.94 12.46
C SER A 138 6.31 3.46 13.80
N ILE A 139 5.43 2.45 13.77
CA ILE A 139 4.87 1.83 14.99
C ILE A 139 5.96 1.18 15.85
N TRP A 140 6.85 0.41 15.24
CA TRP A 140 7.96 -0.23 15.96
C TRP A 140 8.96 0.79 16.53
N LEU A 141 9.22 1.88 15.82
CA LEU A 141 10.03 2.99 16.33
C LEU A 141 9.34 3.72 17.49
N THR A 142 8.01 3.86 17.44
CA THR A 142 7.22 4.43 18.54
C THR A 142 7.30 3.55 19.78
N LEU A 143 7.20 2.23 19.61
CA LEU A 143 7.41 1.27 20.68
C LEU A 143 8.83 1.35 21.25
N ALA A 144 9.85 1.42 20.38
CA ALA A 144 11.24 1.58 20.80
C ALA A 144 11.46 2.88 21.60
N LEU A 145 10.81 3.98 21.20
CA LEU A 145 10.85 5.24 21.93
C LEU A 145 10.16 5.13 23.30
N ALA A 146 9.02 4.44 23.39
CA ALA A 146 8.31 4.21 24.64
C ALA A 146 9.18 3.40 25.62
N VAL A 147 9.79 2.31 25.13
CA VAL A 147 10.75 1.50 25.89
C VAL A 147 11.96 2.33 26.31
N GLN A 148 12.50 3.17 25.42
CA GLN A 148 13.61 4.06 25.74
C GLN A 148 13.27 4.99 26.92
N ARG A 149 12.09 5.62 26.90
CA ARG A 149 11.62 6.49 27.98
C ARG A 149 11.44 5.72 29.28
N TYR A 150 10.90 4.51 29.23
CA TYR A 150 10.77 3.64 30.40
C TYR A 150 12.13 3.31 31.02
N ILE A 151 13.11 2.88 30.23
CA ILE A 151 14.46 2.55 30.71
C ILE A 151 15.14 3.80 31.30
N TYR A 152 14.93 4.97 30.71
CA TYR A 152 15.50 6.23 31.22
C TYR A 152 15.00 6.56 32.64
N VAL A 153 13.73 6.31 32.92
CA VAL A 153 13.09 6.58 34.21
C VAL A 153 13.39 5.48 35.24
N CYS A 154 13.18 4.22 34.89
CA CYS A 154 13.25 3.10 35.83
C CYS A 154 14.67 2.54 36.01
N HIS A 155 15.56 2.73 35.02
CA HIS A 155 16.86 2.06 34.96
C HIS A 155 17.97 2.96 34.39
N ALA A 156 18.27 4.06 35.08
CA ALA A 156 19.28 5.05 34.66
C ALA A 156 20.69 4.48 34.30
N PRO A 157 21.25 3.45 34.97
CA PRO A 157 22.53 2.87 34.56
C PRO A 157 22.46 2.16 33.21
N LEU A 158 21.36 1.45 32.94
CA LEU A 158 21.10 0.77 31.67
C LEU A 158 20.87 1.79 30.55
N ALA A 159 20.16 2.88 30.84
CA ALA A 159 19.93 3.96 29.88
C ALA A 159 21.24 4.53 29.31
N ARG A 160 22.26 4.76 30.15
CA ARG A 160 23.57 5.26 29.70
C ARG A 160 24.31 4.31 28.76
N LYS A 161 24.09 2.99 28.89
CA LYS A 161 24.72 1.98 28.03
C LYS A 161 23.95 1.76 26.73
N PHE A 162 22.62 1.69 26.81
CA PHE A 162 21.75 1.36 25.68
C PHE A 162 21.36 2.57 24.83
N CYS A 163 21.09 3.72 25.45
CA CYS A 163 20.65 4.95 24.77
C CYS A 163 21.86 5.74 24.24
N THR A 164 22.66 5.13 23.38
CA THR A 164 23.75 5.80 22.67
C THR A 164 23.41 5.90 21.18
N LEU A 165 23.93 6.92 20.50
CA LEU A 165 23.71 7.11 19.05
C LEU A 165 24.00 5.85 18.20
N PRO A 166 25.13 5.14 18.36
CA PRO A 166 25.40 3.95 17.54
C PRO A 166 24.40 2.82 17.79
N ASN A 167 23.94 2.64 19.03
CA ASN A 167 22.92 1.63 19.33
C ASN A 167 21.56 2.01 18.77
N VAL A 168 21.22 3.29 18.77
CA VAL A 168 20.01 3.80 18.13
C VAL A 168 20.05 3.53 16.63
N TYR A 169 21.13 3.86 15.92
CA TYR A 169 21.24 3.54 14.49
C TYR A 169 21.11 2.04 14.19
N LYS A 170 21.68 1.17 15.03
CA LYS A 170 21.47 -0.29 14.93
C LYS A 170 20.01 -0.67 15.16
N CYS A 171 19.34 -0.07 16.14
CA CYS A 171 17.92 -0.28 16.41
C CYS A 171 17.06 0.14 15.21
N LEU A 172 17.31 1.31 14.62
CA LEU A 172 16.62 1.76 13.40
C LEU A 172 16.79 0.75 12.26
N ALA A 173 18.02 0.30 12.01
CA ALA A 173 18.29 -0.69 10.96
C ALA A 173 17.54 -2.01 11.21
N ASN A 174 17.57 -2.52 12.44
CA ASN A 174 16.85 -3.73 12.81
C ASN A 174 15.33 -3.59 12.66
N VAL A 175 14.76 -2.44 13.03
CA VAL A 175 13.32 -2.17 12.88
C VAL A 175 12.94 -2.14 11.39
N MET A 176 13.74 -1.48 10.54
CA MET A 176 13.49 -1.45 9.10
C MET A 176 13.56 -2.85 8.48
N ILE A 177 14.53 -3.67 8.89
CA ILE A 177 14.65 -5.06 8.42
C ILE A 177 13.44 -5.88 8.89
N LEU A 178 13.05 -5.77 10.16
CA LEU A 178 11.91 -6.52 10.70
C LEU A 178 10.59 -6.13 10.00
N ALA A 179 10.37 -4.83 9.76
CA ALA A 179 9.21 -4.35 9.03
C ALA A 179 9.20 -4.84 7.58
N ALA A 180 10.36 -4.81 6.92
CA ALA A 180 10.50 -5.34 5.55
C ALA A 180 10.28 -6.86 5.49
N LEU A 181 10.77 -7.62 6.48
CA LEU A 181 10.55 -9.07 6.55
C LEU A 181 9.08 -9.40 6.82
N HIS A 182 8.44 -8.69 7.76
CA HIS A 182 7.03 -8.86 8.06
C HIS A 182 6.15 -8.60 6.83
N GLN A 183 6.40 -7.50 6.12
CA GLN A 183 5.66 -7.19 4.90
C GLN A 183 6.07 -8.07 3.72
N GLY A 184 7.33 -8.49 3.65
CA GLY A 184 7.85 -9.40 2.65
C GLY A 184 7.26 -10.80 2.76
N PHE A 185 6.89 -11.25 3.97
CA PHE A 185 6.14 -12.50 4.14
C PHE A 185 4.79 -12.44 3.41
N ARG A 186 4.11 -11.28 3.46
CA ARG A 186 2.85 -11.05 2.71
C ARG A 186 3.05 -11.11 1.19
N LEU A 187 4.22 -10.69 0.67
CA LEU A 187 4.53 -10.82 -0.76
C LEU A 187 4.64 -12.28 -1.22
N ILE A 188 5.20 -13.15 -0.39
CA ILE A 188 5.37 -14.58 -0.70
C ILE A 188 4.01 -15.29 -0.74
N GLU A 189 3.06 -14.83 0.05
CA GLU A 189 1.69 -15.35 0.06
C GLU A 189 0.86 -14.85 -1.14
N THR A 190 1.26 -13.74 -1.78
CA THR A 190 0.51 -13.17 -2.90
C THR A 190 0.90 -13.82 -4.23
N GLU A 191 0.39 -15.04 -4.45
CA GLU A 191 0.46 -15.73 -5.74
C GLU A 191 -0.52 -15.07 -6.73
N TYR A 192 -0.04 -14.16 -7.59
CA TYR A 192 -0.81 -13.74 -8.76
C TYR A 192 -0.60 -14.77 -9.86
N LYS A 193 -1.68 -15.41 -10.31
CA LYS A 193 -1.63 -16.27 -11.48
C LYS A 193 -1.37 -15.42 -12.71
N THR A 194 -0.17 -15.52 -13.27
CA THR A 194 0.10 -15.01 -14.61
C THR A 194 -0.58 -15.95 -15.61
N VAL A 195 -1.57 -15.42 -16.34
CA VAL A 195 -2.05 -16.03 -17.60
C VAL A 195 -0.97 -15.96 -18.67
#